data_AF-R9SJM0-F1
#
_entry.id   AF-R9SJM0-F1
#
_cell.length_a   1.000
_cell.length_b   1.000
_cell.length_c   1.000
_cell.angle_alpha   90.00
_cell.angle_beta   90.00
_cell.angle_gamma   90.00
#
_symmetry.space_group_name_H-M   'P 1'
#
loop_
_entity.id
_entity.type
_entity.pdbx_description
1 polymer ?
#
loop_
_entity_poly.entity_id
_entity_poly.type
_entity_poly.pdbx_seq_one_letter_code
_entity_poly.pdbx_strand_id
1 'polypeptide(L)'
;MDKVSKSEGKFYIFKFDEKYLNDINNGKTLFSHKKRGVFQKIEANDNILLLSKYDNKLSFLAYTQVSEVFEDNAEENFNPRKLKLKGIKYFTRPIILKDIADKLDFVSNPDKPSSSIQEYKEISIKDFKCIYSQSPHINNLPYYLNRINFNLKEFILDSMKSLYGFLKQYNGGRNQIEIKTFIKLLKNLLSNYNINLPYSELKDFYARNVWQLNFKHNPSRDPNKFVYLYDSNGDKHNFSYISFIS
;
A
#
# COMPACT_ATOMS: atom_id res chain seq x y z
N MET A 1 -41.44 -14.45 31.44
CA MET A 1 -40.37 -14.70 30.44
C MET A 1 -40.01 -13.37 29.85
N ASP A 2 -39.08 -12.68 30.50
CA ASP A 2 -38.63 -11.36 30.06
C ASP A 2 -37.84 -11.50 28.77
N LYS A 3 -38.34 -10.86 27.70
CA LYS A 3 -37.58 -10.66 26.48
C LYS A 3 -36.43 -9.71 26.83
N VAL A 4 -35.25 -10.27 27.10
CA VAL A 4 -34.00 -9.52 27.15
C VAL A 4 -33.86 -8.80 25.82
N SER A 5 -34.09 -7.48 25.83
CA SER A 5 -33.80 -6.60 24.71
C SER A 5 -32.34 -6.78 24.34
N LYS A 6 -32.03 -7.28 23.14
CA LYS A 6 -30.68 -7.20 22.58
C LYS A 6 -30.29 -5.72 22.61
N SER A 7 -29.38 -5.33 23.51
CA SER A 7 -28.86 -3.97 23.53
C SER A 7 -28.25 -3.69 22.15
N GLU A 8 -28.69 -2.62 21.49
CA GLU A 8 -28.03 -2.15 20.28
C GLU A 8 -26.55 -1.91 20.61
N GLY A 9 -25.65 -2.57 19.88
CA GLY A 9 -24.21 -2.44 20.10
C GLY A 9 -23.74 -1.00 19.95
N LYS A 10 -22.74 -0.60 20.72
CA LYS A 10 -22.13 0.73 20.69
C LYS A 10 -21.28 0.94 19.44
N PHE A 11 -20.87 2.18 19.21
CA PHE A 11 -20.13 2.57 18.02
C PHE A 11 -18.78 3.17 18.39
N TYR A 12 -17.74 2.72 17.73
CA TYR A 12 -16.37 3.15 17.98
C TYR A 12 -15.62 3.43 16.68
N ILE A 13 -14.53 4.18 16.81
CA ILE A 13 -13.49 4.32 15.81
C ILE A 13 -12.23 3.64 16.35
N PHE A 14 -11.58 2.84 15.52
CA PHE A 14 -10.23 2.36 15.74
C PHE A 14 -9.28 2.99 14.72
N LYS A 15 -8.32 3.77 15.22
CA LYS A 15 -7.24 4.37 14.47
C LYS A 15 -5.98 3.52 14.58
N PHE A 16 -5.51 3.02 13.45
CA PHE A 16 -4.37 2.10 13.37
C PHE A 16 -3.36 2.53 12.31
N ASP A 17 -2.12 2.05 12.43
CA ASP A 17 -1.08 2.23 11.42
C ASP A 17 -1.38 1.32 10.21
N GLU A 18 -1.23 1.85 9.00
CA GLU A 18 -1.50 1.16 7.74
C GLU A 18 -0.79 -0.19 7.61
N LYS A 19 0.38 -0.34 8.24
CA LYS A 19 1.15 -1.59 8.23
C LYS A 19 0.39 -2.78 8.82
N TYR A 20 -0.54 -2.54 9.75
CA TYR A 20 -1.35 -3.59 10.39
C TYR A 20 -2.60 -3.98 9.59
N LEU A 21 -2.86 -3.34 8.44
CA LEU A 21 -4.06 -3.61 7.65
C LEU A 21 -4.17 -5.07 7.22
N ASN A 22 -3.07 -5.67 6.77
CA ASN A 22 -3.05 -7.07 6.33
C ASN A 22 -3.29 -8.03 7.49
N ASP A 23 -2.70 -7.76 8.65
CA ASP A 23 -2.89 -8.56 9.86
C ASP A 23 -4.34 -8.52 10.32
N ILE A 24 -4.95 -7.32 10.34
CA ILE A 24 -6.37 -7.15 10.67
C ILE A 24 -7.25 -7.85 9.64
N ASN A 25 -6.93 -7.72 8.35
CA ASN A 25 -7.71 -8.35 7.29
C ASN A 25 -7.68 -9.87 7.37
N ASN A 26 -6.51 -10.47 7.63
CA ASN A 26 -6.35 -11.92 7.63
C ASN A 26 -6.75 -12.54 8.96
N GLY A 27 -6.28 -11.95 10.07
CA GLY A 27 -6.52 -12.45 11.42
C GLY A 27 -7.90 -12.08 11.99
N LYS A 28 -8.61 -11.12 11.38
CA LYS A 28 -9.92 -10.64 11.83
C LYS A 28 -9.97 -10.36 13.34
N THR A 29 -8.88 -9.80 13.85
CA THR A 29 -8.66 -9.56 15.27
C THR A 29 -8.13 -8.15 15.47
N LEU A 30 -8.66 -7.44 16.46
CA LEU A 30 -8.16 -6.14 16.91
C LEU A 30 -7.58 -6.26 18.31
N PHE A 31 -6.58 -5.43 18.58
CA PHE A 31 -5.93 -5.31 19.87
C PHE A 31 -5.69 -3.83 20.17
N SER A 32 -5.23 -3.55 21.39
CA SER A 32 -4.88 -2.21 21.83
C SER A 32 -3.45 -2.22 22.38
N HIS A 33 -2.65 -1.23 21.98
CA HIS A 33 -1.34 -1.01 22.57
C HIS A 33 -1.45 -0.47 24.00
N LYS A 34 -2.59 0.13 24.35
CA LYS A 34 -2.86 0.65 25.69
C LYS A 34 -3.57 -0.40 26.55
N LYS A 35 -3.07 -0.58 27.78
CA LYS A 35 -3.67 -1.46 28.80
C LYS A 35 -5.01 -0.93 29.34
N ARG A 36 -5.22 0.40 29.35
CA ARG A 36 -6.45 1.05 29.83
C ARG A 36 -6.99 2.01 28.76
N GLY A 37 -8.31 2.18 28.71
CA GLY A 37 -8.95 3.15 27.82
C GLY A 37 -10.29 2.66 27.27
N VAL A 38 -10.75 3.32 26.20
CA VAL A 38 -12.02 3.01 25.52
C VAL A 38 -12.10 1.56 25.08
N PHE A 39 -10.99 0.96 24.65
CA PHE A 39 -10.91 -0.44 24.22
C PHE A 39 -11.45 -1.44 25.26
N GLN A 40 -11.24 -1.17 26.55
CA GLN A 40 -11.72 -2.05 27.64
C GLN A 40 -13.25 -2.07 27.78
N LYS A 41 -13.94 -1.09 27.17
CA LYS A 41 -15.39 -0.97 27.19
C LYS A 41 -16.06 -1.61 25.99
N ILE A 42 -15.28 -2.08 25.01
CA ILE A 42 -15.81 -2.66 23.77
C ILE A 42 -16.22 -4.10 24.04
N GLU A 43 -17.47 -4.41 23.73
CA GLU A 43 -18.11 -5.69 23.97
C GLU A 43 -18.57 -6.36 22.67
N ALA A 44 -19.04 -7.60 22.77
CA ALA A 44 -19.61 -8.31 21.64
C ALA A 44 -20.82 -7.55 21.05
N ASN A 45 -20.94 -7.56 19.72
CA ASN A 45 -21.92 -6.82 18.90
C ASN A 45 -21.67 -5.31 18.74
N ASP A 46 -20.66 -4.74 19.38
CA ASP A 46 -20.23 -3.36 19.11
C ASP A 46 -19.70 -3.22 17.68
N ASN A 47 -19.90 -2.03 17.10
CA ASN A 47 -19.50 -1.70 15.74
C ASN A 47 -18.27 -0.78 15.76
N ILE A 48 -17.32 -1.05 14.88
CA ILE A 48 -16.04 -0.32 14.84
C ILE A 48 -15.78 0.15 13.41
N LEU A 49 -15.59 1.45 13.25
CA LEU A 49 -15.04 2.06 12.04
C LEU A 49 -13.51 1.98 12.07
N LEU A 50 -12.92 1.47 11.00
CA LEU A 50 -11.47 1.34 10.84
C LEU A 50 -10.93 2.58 10.13
N LEU A 51 -10.07 3.32 10.83
CA LEU A 51 -9.46 4.56 10.39
C LEU A 51 -7.94 4.40 10.28
N SER A 52 -7.37 4.73 9.13
CA SER A 52 -5.91 4.72 8.96
C SER A 52 -5.46 5.79 7.97
N LYS A 53 -4.15 5.96 7.81
CA LYS A 53 -3.62 6.80 6.74
C LYS A 53 -3.83 6.08 5.40
N TYR A 54 -4.34 6.82 4.44
CA TYR A 54 -4.38 6.46 3.03
C TYR A 54 -3.97 7.68 2.23
N ASP A 55 -2.94 7.53 1.39
CA ASP A 55 -2.39 8.61 0.57
C ASP A 55 -2.06 9.87 1.41
N ASN A 56 -1.38 9.66 2.53
CA ASN A 56 -1.03 10.66 3.54
C ASN A 56 -2.20 11.37 4.25
N LYS A 57 -3.45 10.96 4.00
CA LYS A 57 -4.66 11.52 4.62
C LYS A 57 -5.30 10.50 5.55
N LEU A 58 -5.78 10.95 6.71
CA LEU A 58 -6.50 10.08 7.64
C LEU A 58 -7.89 9.79 7.07
N SER A 59 -8.18 8.52 6.81
CA SER A 59 -9.35 8.09 6.05
C SER A 59 -10.01 6.87 6.69
N PHE A 60 -11.35 6.82 6.66
CA PHE A 60 -12.10 5.62 7.03
C PHE A 60 -12.05 4.64 5.86
N LEU A 61 -11.63 3.42 6.16
CA LEU A 61 -11.33 2.39 5.16
C LEU A 61 -12.38 1.27 5.18
N ALA A 62 -12.92 0.99 6.36
CA ALA A 62 -13.87 -0.09 6.56
C ALA A 62 -14.68 0.10 7.84
N TYR A 63 -15.66 -0.79 8.04
CA TYR A 63 -16.28 -1.02 9.34
C TYR A 63 -16.41 -2.51 9.61
N THR A 64 -16.56 -2.85 10.89
CA THR A 64 -16.68 -4.22 11.39
C THR A 64 -17.61 -4.27 12.59
N GLN A 65 -18.01 -5.49 12.97
CA GLN A 65 -18.72 -5.77 14.21
C GLN A 65 -17.94 -6.82 15.01
N VAL A 66 -17.84 -6.59 16.32
CA VAL A 66 -17.20 -7.52 17.25
C VAL A 66 -18.06 -8.78 17.39
N SER A 67 -17.46 -9.95 17.17
CA SER A 67 -18.09 -11.25 17.41
C SER A 67 -17.97 -11.67 18.86
N GLU A 68 -16.75 -11.60 19.39
CA GLU A 68 -16.42 -12.01 20.75
C GLU A 68 -15.22 -11.20 21.26
N VAL A 69 -15.13 -11.12 22.59
CA VAL A 69 -13.98 -10.59 23.31
C VAL A 69 -13.29 -11.78 23.97
N PHE A 70 -11.97 -11.85 23.86
CA PHE A 70 -11.19 -12.92 24.47
C PHE A 70 -9.87 -12.38 25.04
N GLU A 71 -9.22 -13.19 25.87
CA GLU A 71 -7.89 -12.90 26.39
C GLU A 71 -6.85 -13.80 25.74
N ASP A 72 -5.71 -13.24 25.36
CA ASP A 72 -4.56 -13.92 24.82
C ASP A 72 -3.31 -13.46 25.58
N ASN A 73 -2.79 -14.36 26.42
CA ASN A 73 -1.70 -14.10 27.35
C ASN A 73 -0.31 -14.37 26.74
N ALA A 74 -0.19 -14.46 25.41
CA ALA A 74 1.06 -14.81 24.75
C ALA A 74 2.20 -13.79 24.96
N GLU A 75 1.91 -12.51 25.28
CA GLU A 75 2.93 -11.47 25.42
C GLU A 75 2.68 -10.54 26.63
N GLU A 76 3.57 -10.55 27.64
CA GLU A 76 3.43 -9.81 28.91
C GLU A 76 3.32 -8.27 28.77
N ASN A 77 3.76 -7.72 27.65
CA ASN A 77 3.81 -6.27 27.41
C ASN A 77 2.56 -5.70 26.72
N PHE A 78 1.67 -6.54 26.20
CA PHE A 78 0.46 -6.09 25.51
C PHE A 78 -0.79 -6.19 26.38
N ASN A 79 -1.88 -5.57 25.92
CA ASN A 79 -3.19 -5.79 26.50
C ASN A 79 -3.62 -7.22 26.16
N PRO A 80 -3.85 -8.11 27.14
CA PRO A 80 -4.25 -9.48 26.85
C PRO A 80 -5.62 -9.54 26.19
N ARG A 81 -6.47 -8.53 26.43
CA ARG A 81 -7.80 -8.44 25.80
C ARG A 81 -7.66 -8.19 24.31
N LYS A 82 -8.33 -9.02 23.50
CA LYS A 82 -8.45 -8.93 22.05
C LYS A 82 -9.92 -9.00 21.63
N LEU A 83 -10.21 -8.43 20.46
CA LEU A 83 -11.54 -8.42 19.87
C LEU A 83 -11.51 -9.24 18.59
N LYS A 84 -12.34 -10.27 18.50
CA LYS A 84 -12.54 -11.00 17.23
C LYS A 84 -13.67 -10.35 16.45
N LEU A 85 -13.55 -10.35 15.14
CA LEU A 85 -14.46 -9.66 14.24
C LEU A 85 -15.36 -10.65 13.49
N LYS A 86 -16.65 -10.33 13.31
CA LYS A 86 -17.58 -11.12 12.46
C LYS A 86 -17.19 -11.11 10.98
N GLY A 87 -16.37 -10.15 10.58
CA GLY A 87 -16.00 -9.86 9.19
C GLY A 87 -15.69 -8.37 9.04
N ILE A 88 -15.17 -7.97 7.89
CA ILE A 88 -14.84 -6.58 7.61
C ILE A 88 -15.56 -6.19 6.33
N LYS A 89 -16.26 -5.06 6.35
CA LYS A 89 -16.84 -4.46 5.15
C LYS A 89 -16.09 -3.18 4.84
N TYR A 90 -15.45 -3.15 3.69
CA TYR A 90 -14.65 -2.04 3.23
C TYR A 90 -15.51 -1.02 2.50
N PHE A 91 -15.19 0.26 2.67
CA PHE A 91 -15.75 1.29 1.80
C PHE A 91 -15.14 1.14 0.41
N THR A 92 -15.95 1.23 -0.65
CA THR A 92 -15.47 1.16 -2.04
C THR A 92 -14.55 2.32 -2.40
N ARG A 93 -14.70 3.45 -1.70
CA ARG A 93 -13.76 4.58 -1.73
C ARG A 93 -13.42 4.98 -0.28
N PRO A 94 -12.15 5.33 0.01
CA PRO A 94 -11.79 5.80 1.34
C PRO A 94 -12.49 7.13 1.64
N ILE A 95 -12.98 7.30 2.87
CA ILE A 95 -13.66 8.52 3.31
C ILE A 95 -12.66 9.36 4.08
N ILE A 96 -12.20 10.46 3.51
CA ILE A 96 -11.22 11.34 4.13
C ILE A 96 -11.87 12.06 5.32
N LEU A 97 -11.31 11.88 6.53
CA LEU A 97 -11.88 12.46 7.76
C LEU A 97 -12.05 13.97 7.68
N LYS A 98 -11.09 14.67 7.05
CA LYS A 98 -11.12 16.13 6.89
C LYS A 98 -12.32 16.61 6.07
N ASP A 99 -12.76 15.84 5.08
CA ASP A 99 -13.80 16.24 4.13
C ASP A 99 -15.21 16.17 4.73
N ILE A 100 -15.36 15.51 5.88
CA ILE A 100 -16.62 15.36 6.61
C ILE A 100 -16.54 15.86 8.06
N ALA A 101 -15.42 16.48 8.44
CA ALA A 101 -15.10 16.82 9.83
C ALA A 101 -16.12 17.79 10.47
N ASP A 102 -16.67 18.70 9.67
CA ASP A 102 -17.70 19.68 10.03
C ASP A 102 -19.06 19.06 10.38
N LYS A 103 -19.31 17.82 9.94
CA LYS A 103 -20.57 17.09 10.14
C LYS A 103 -20.52 16.11 11.32
N LEU A 104 -19.37 15.97 11.97
CA LEU A 104 -19.12 14.94 12.99
C LEU A 104 -19.07 15.57 14.37
N ASP A 105 -20.02 15.20 15.23
CA ASP A 105 -20.18 15.79 16.56
C ASP A 105 -18.97 15.47 17.47
N PHE A 106 -18.28 14.36 17.21
CA PHE A 106 -17.08 13.97 17.97
C PHE A 106 -15.83 14.80 17.63
N VAL A 107 -15.84 15.55 16.52
CA VAL A 107 -14.73 16.40 16.05
C VAL A 107 -14.88 17.79 16.64
N SER A 108 -14.01 18.11 17.60
CA SER A 108 -14.03 19.42 18.27
C SER A 108 -13.38 20.55 17.44
N ASN A 109 -12.45 20.21 16.54
CA ASN A 109 -11.78 21.16 15.67
C ASN A 109 -11.68 20.60 14.24
N PRO A 110 -12.53 21.07 13.30
CA PRO A 110 -12.52 20.62 11.92
C PRO A 110 -11.22 20.88 11.14
N ASP A 111 -10.39 21.86 11.54
CA ASP A 111 -9.10 22.13 10.90
C ASP A 111 -8.04 21.09 11.28
N LYS A 112 -8.20 20.44 12.44
CA LYS A 112 -7.28 19.42 12.97
C LYS A 112 -8.05 18.20 13.49
N PRO A 113 -8.87 17.52 12.66
CA PRO A 113 -9.80 16.52 13.13
C PRO A 113 -9.09 15.28 13.71
N SER A 114 -7.84 15.05 13.31
CA SER A 114 -7.02 13.95 13.82
C SER A 114 -6.71 14.05 15.32
N SER A 115 -6.75 15.24 15.93
CA SER A 115 -6.51 15.38 17.38
C SER A 115 -7.65 14.84 18.22
N SER A 116 -8.86 14.74 17.65
CA SER A 116 -10.03 14.23 18.35
C SER A 116 -10.00 12.70 18.51
N ILE A 117 -9.08 11.98 17.85
CA ILE A 117 -8.98 10.51 17.84
C ILE A 117 -7.55 10.06 18.17
N GLN A 118 -7.38 9.36 19.29
CA GLN A 118 -6.11 8.74 19.66
C GLN A 118 -5.93 7.38 18.97
N GLU A 119 -6.39 6.30 19.61
CA GLU A 119 -6.34 4.92 19.12
C GLU A 119 -7.77 4.41 19.01
N TYR A 120 -8.49 4.36 20.13
CA TYR A 120 -9.92 4.08 20.15
C TYR A 120 -10.72 5.31 20.59
N LYS A 121 -11.92 5.47 20.04
CA LYS A 121 -12.88 6.51 20.45
C LYS A 121 -14.31 6.00 20.32
N GLU A 122 -15.11 6.18 21.37
CA GLU A 122 -16.56 5.98 21.32
C GLU A 122 -17.20 7.16 20.58
N ILE A 123 -18.16 6.86 19.69
CA ILE A 123 -18.87 7.85 18.88
C ILE A 123 -20.38 7.62 18.96
N SER A 124 -21.15 8.64 18.57
CA SER A 124 -22.60 8.52 18.50
C SER A 124 -23.03 7.66 17.30
N ILE A 125 -24.25 7.10 17.38
CA ILE A 125 -24.88 6.45 16.22
C ILE A 125 -25.09 7.42 15.05
N LYS A 126 -25.30 8.72 15.34
CA LYS A 126 -25.45 9.77 14.33
C LYS A 126 -24.15 9.92 13.54
N ASP A 127 -23.01 10.03 14.22
CA ASP A 127 -21.70 10.12 13.58
C ASP A 127 -21.39 8.85 12.78
N PHE A 128 -21.67 7.67 13.36
CA PHE A 128 -21.48 6.40 12.67
C PHE A 128 -22.28 6.35 11.37
N LYS A 129 -23.58 6.69 11.41
CA LYS A 129 -24.44 6.74 10.22
C LYS A 129 -23.98 7.79 9.21
N CYS A 130 -23.49 8.95 9.67
CA CYS A 130 -22.94 9.99 8.82
C CYS A 130 -21.74 9.49 8.02
N ILE A 131 -20.82 8.76 8.65
CA ILE A 131 -19.64 8.19 7.98
C ILE A 131 -20.06 7.01 7.08
N TYR A 132 -20.86 6.11 7.62
CA TYR A 132 -21.33 4.89 6.94
C TYR A 132 -22.01 5.19 5.60
N SER A 133 -22.77 6.28 5.51
CA SER A 133 -23.52 6.63 4.29
C SER A 133 -22.67 7.28 3.19
N GLN A 134 -21.40 7.65 3.46
CA GLN A 134 -20.57 8.37 2.47
C GLN A 134 -20.12 7.51 1.30
N SER A 135 -20.06 6.18 1.45
CA SER A 135 -19.59 5.29 0.39
C SER A 135 -20.30 3.93 0.45
N PRO A 136 -20.56 3.28 -0.71
CA PRO A 136 -20.93 1.87 -0.76
C PRO A 136 -19.89 0.97 -0.10
N HIS A 137 -20.31 -0.28 0.20
CA HIS A 137 -19.51 -1.24 0.94
C HIS A 137 -19.31 -2.55 0.17
N ILE A 138 -18.16 -3.19 0.36
CA ILE A 138 -17.83 -4.51 -0.18
C ILE A 138 -17.20 -5.40 0.90
N ASN A 139 -17.31 -6.72 0.75
CA ASN A 139 -16.78 -7.68 1.72
C ASN A 139 -15.29 -7.99 1.50
N ASN A 140 -14.78 -7.78 0.29
CA ASN A 140 -13.40 -8.08 -0.09
C ASN A 140 -12.52 -6.84 0.07
N LEU A 141 -11.22 -7.05 0.34
CA LEU A 141 -10.24 -5.98 0.41
C LEU A 141 -10.20 -5.22 -0.94
N PRO A 142 -10.46 -3.90 -0.96
CA PRO A 142 -10.53 -3.14 -2.20
C PRO A 142 -9.14 -2.95 -2.83
N TYR A 143 -9.10 -2.81 -4.15
CA TYR A 143 -7.87 -2.61 -4.92
C TYR A 143 -7.02 -1.42 -4.43
N TYR A 144 -7.65 -0.34 -3.97
CA TYR A 144 -6.92 0.83 -3.48
C TYR A 144 -6.16 0.56 -2.17
N LEU A 145 -6.56 -0.47 -1.41
CA LEU A 145 -5.84 -0.95 -0.22
C LEU A 145 -4.94 -2.14 -0.52
N ASN A 146 -5.14 -2.77 -1.67
CA ASN A 146 -4.23 -3.78 -2.18
C ASN A 146 -2.98 -3.05 -2.68
N ARG A 147 -2.06 -2.78 -1.74
CA ARG A 147 -0.68 -2.48 -2.10
C ARG A 147 -0.15 -3.72 -2.76
N ILE A 148 -0.24 -3.78 -4.09
CA ILE A 148 0.55 -4.72 -4.86
C ILE A 148 1.99 -4.38 -4.47
N ASN A 149 2.59 -5.24 -3.64
CA ASN A 149 4.02 -5.20 -3.38
C ASN A 149 4.68 -5.58 -4.70
N PHE A 150 4.80 -4.61 -5.61
CA PHE A 150 5.63 -4.78 -6.79
C PHE A 150 7.05 -4.94 -6.26
N ASN A 151 7.65 -6.09 -6.54
CA ASN A 151 9.08 -6.20 -6.44
C ASN A 151 9.66 -5.20 -7.45
N LEU A 152 10.14 -4.05 -6.96
CA LEU A 152 10.63 -2.96 -7.79
C LEU A 152 11.70 -3.44 -8.78
N LYS A 153 12.51 -4.42 -8.38
CA LYS A 153 13.48 -5.06 -9.26
C LYS A 153 12.80 -5.76 -10.44
N GLU A 154 11.80 -6.60 -10.18
CA GLU A 154 11.05 -7.30 -11.24
C GLU A 154 10.33 -6.30 -12.15
N PHE A 155 9.69 -5.28 -11.58
CA PHE A 155 9.01 -4.25 -12.35
C PHE A 155 9.98 -3.52 -13.30
N ILE A 156 11.18 -3.14 -12.84
CA ILE A 156 12.19 -2.50 -13.68
C ILE A 156 12.70 -3.47 -14.76
N LEU A 157 12.90 -4.75 -14.43
CA LEU A 157 13.31 -5.78 -15.40
C LEU A 157 12.26 -6.00 -16.49
N ASP A 158 10.99 -6.11 -16.11
CA ASP A 158 9.87 -6.26 -17.05
C ASP A 158 9.69 -5.00 -17.91
N SER A 159 9.91 -3.81 -17.33
CA SER A 159 9.92 -2.54 -18.06
C SER A 159 11.06 -2.50 -19.08
N MET A 160 12.26 -2.96 -18.72
CA MET A 160 13.39 -3.10 -19.63
C MET A 160 13.06 -4.06 -20.78
N LYS A 161 12.50 -5.23 -20.47
CA LYS A 161 12.12 -6.25 -21.46
C LYS A 161 11.06 -5.72 -22.43
N SER A 162 10.05 -5.04 -21.91
CA SER A 162 8.97 -4.44 -22.71
C SER A 162 9.48 -3.32 -23.60
N LEU A 163 10.31 -2.41 -23.07
CA LEU A 163 10.92 -1.34 -23.84
C LEU A 163 11.83 -1.88 -24.94
N TYR A 164 12.63 -2.91 -24.66
CA TYR A 164 13.46 -3.57 -25.66
C TYR A 164 12.61 -4.19 -26.78
N GLY A 165 11.53 -4.90 -26.45
CA GLY A 165 10.61 -5.48 -27.44
C GLY A 165 9.96 -4.41 -28.31
N PHE A 166 9.48 -3.33 -27.70
CA PHE A 166 8.91 -2.19 -28.41
C PHE A 166 9.92 -1.56 -29.38
N LEU A 167 11.15 -1.26 -28.91
CA LEU A 167 12.18 -0.68 -29.77
C LEU A 167 12.59 -1.65 -30.88
N LYS A 168 12.75 -2.94 -30.59
CA LYS A 168 13.06 -3.95 -31.61
C LYS A 168 12.01 -3.97 -32.73
N GLN A 169 10.73 -3.80 -32.39
CA GLN A 169 9.64 -3.82 -33.36
C GLN A 169 9.50 -2.50 -34.14
N TYR A 170 9.73 -1.34 -33.50
CA TYR A 170 9.33 -0.04 -34.03
C TYR A 170 10.47 0.95 -34.32
N ASN A 171 11.74 0.60 -34.11
CA ASN A 171 12.88 1.52 -34.27
C ASN A 171 13.31 1.78 -35.73
N GLY A 172 12.37 1.83 -36.66
CA GLY A 172 12.57 2.35 -38.02
C GLY A 172 13.72 1.71 -38.82
N GLY A 173 13.95 0.39 -38.66
CA GLY A 173 15.00 -0.34 -39.36
C GLY A 173 16.40 -0.26 -38.73
N ARG A 174 16.57 0.43 -37.60
CA ARG A 174 17.83 0.42 -36.85
C ARG A 174 17.96 -0.87 -36.04
N ASN A 175 19.06 -1.56 -36.25
CA ASN A 175 19.36 -2.85 -35.64
C ASN A 175 20.00 -2.78 -34.24
N GLN A 176 20.23 -1.58 -33.71
CA GLN A 176 20.80 -1.39 -32.38
C GLN A 176 20.43 -0.03 -31.78
N ILE A 177 20.60 0.11 -30.46
CA ILE A 177 20.44 1.36 -29.71
C ILE A 177 21.60 1.54 -28.73
N GLU A 178 22.06 2.78 -28.51
CA GLU A 178 23.03 3.08 -27.46
C GLU A 178 22.46 2.77 -26.07
N ILE A 179 23.24 2.09 -25.22
CA ILE A 179 22.82 1.71 -23.86
C ILE A 179 22.40 2.94 -23.05
N LYS A 180 23.17 4.05 -23.16
CA LYS A 180 22.84 5.30 -22.47
C LYS A 180 21.48 5.87 -22.90
N THR A 181 21.18 5.80 -24.19
CA THR A 181 19.89 6.25 -24.74
C THR A 181 18.75 5.33 -24.29
N PHE A 182 18.97 4.02 -24.28
CA PHE A 182 18.01 3.06 -23.73
C PHE A 182 17.68 3.35 -22.26
N ILE A 183 18.69 3.62 -21.41
CA ILE A 183 18.49 3.97 -20.00
C ILE A 183 17.70 5.29 -19.85
N LYS A 184 17.93 6.28 -20.70
CA LYS A 184 17.13 7.52 -20.70
C LYS A 184 15.66 7.25 -21.03
N LEU A 185 15.39 6.41 -22.03
CA LEU A 185 14.02 6.01 -22.40
C LEU A 185 13.35 5.20 -21.27
N LEU A 186 14.09 4.28 -20.64
CA LEU A 186 13.62 3.54 -19.47
C LEU A 186 13.25 4.49 -18.32
N LYS A 187 14.10 5.47 -18.03
CA LYS A 187 13.82 6.48 -17.00
C LYS A 187 12.49 7.21 -17.28
N ASN A 188 12.27 7.64 -18.52
CA ASN A 188 11.03 8.33 -18.92
C ASN A 188 9.81 7.40 -18.80
N LEU A 189 9.95 6.12 -19.17
CA LEU A 189 8.90 5.12 -18.98
C LEU A 189 8.54 4.97 -17.50
N LEU A 190 9.55 4.82 -16.62
CA LEU A 190 9.35 4.66 -15.18
C LEU A 190 8.71 5.88 -14.52
N SER A 191 9.03 7.10 -14.97
CA SER A 191 8.40 8.31 -14.45
C SER A 191 6.89 8.37 -14.70
N ASN A 192 6.39 7.74 -15.78
CA ASN A 192 4.94 7.65 -16.03
C ASN A 192 4.21 6.80 -14.97
N TYR A 193 4.95 5.95 -14.26
CA TYR A 193 4.46 5.14 -13.14
C TYR A 193 4.84 5.74 -11.78
N ASN A 194 5.24 7.02 -11.72
CA ASN A 194 5.74 7.71 -10.52
C ASN A 194 7.00 7.10 -9.90
N ILE A 195 7.79 6.35 -10.66
CA ILE A 195 9.08 5.80 -10.21
C ILE A 195 10.20 6.75 -10.68
N ASN A 196 10.69 7.57 -9.77
CA ASN A 196 11.63 8.66 -10.05
C ASN A 196 13.06 8.33 -9.64
N LEU A 197 13.70 7.38 -10.33
CA LEU A 197 15.10 7.01 -10.06
C LEU A 197 16.11 7.97 -10.75
N PRO A 198 17.21 8.35 -10.07
CA PRO A 198 18.34 9.01 -10.71
C PRO A 198 18.88 8.22 -11.90
N TYR A 199 19.40 8.91 -12.91
CA TYR A 199 19.96 8.24 -14.10
C TYR A 199 21.16 7.36 -13.74
N SER A 200 22.00 7.79 -12.79
CA SER A 200 23.13 7.02 -12.27
C SER A 200 22.66 5.70 -11.65
N GLU A 201 21.62 5.74 -10.83
CA GLU A 201 21.06 4.55 -10.18
C GLU A 201 20.47 3.57 -11.19
N LEU A 202 19.73 4.07 -12.20
CA LEU A 202 19.22 3.23 -13.28
C LEU A 202 20.33 2.63 -14.14
N LYS A 203 21.41 3.37 -14.36
CA LYS A 203 22.60 2.87 -15.07
C LYS A 203 23.28 1.74 -14.30
N ASP A 204 23.44 1.89 -12.99
CA ASP A 204 24.04 0.88 -12.13
C ASP A 204 23.13 -0.36 -12.01
N PHE A 205 21.81 -0.15 -11.90
CA PHE A 205 20.82 -1.21 -11.93
C PHE A 205 20.91 -2.01 -13.24
N TYR A 206 20.92 -1.32 -14.38
CA TYR A 206 21.06 -1.94 -15.69
C TYR A 206 22.35 -2.76 -15.77
N ALA A 207 23.49 -2.19 -15.38
CA ALA A 207 24.79 -2.84 -15.42
C ALA A 207 24.82 -4.16 -14.65
N ARG A 208 24.16 -4.23 -13.48
CA ARG A 208 24.17 -5.40 -12.59
C ARG A 208 23.12 -6.46 -12.92
N ASN A 209 22.07 -6.11 -13.68
CA ASN A 209 20.91 -6.97 -13.84
C ASN A 209 20.58 -7.34 -15.28
N VAL A 210 21.13 -6.66 -16.29
CA VAL A 210 20.76 -6.88 -17.70
C VAL A 210 21.07 -8.30 -18.20
N TRP A 211 22.04 -8.99 -17.60
CA TRP A 211 22.34 -10.39 -17.91
C TRP A 211 21.12 -11.32 -17.71
N GLN A 212 20.20 -10.97 -16.80
CA GLN A 212 18.94 -11.73 -16.58
C GLN A 212 17.99 -11.67 -17.78
N LEU A 213 18.16 -10.70 -18.69
CA LEU A 213 17.27 -10.45 -19.82
C LEU A 213 17.78 -11.02 -21.15
N ASN A 214 18.99 -11.59 -21.19
CA ASN A 214 19.63 -12.12 -22.40
C ASN A 214 19.66 -11.12 -23.57
N PHE A 215 19.80 -9.83 -23.27
CA PHE A 215 20.04 -8.82 -24.30
C PHE A 215 21.43 -9.02 -24.89
N LYS A 216 21.55 -8.89 -26.20
CA LYS A 216 22.84 -8.94 -26.89
C LYS A 216 23.46 -7.54 -26.88
N HIS A 217 24.71 -7.41 -26.43
CA HIS A 217 25.40 -6.12 -26.38
C HIS A 217 26.59 -6.08 -27.33
N ASN A 218 26.77 -4.96 -28.00
CA ASN A 218 27.89 -4.72 -28.90
C ASN A 218 28.84 -3.67 -28.29
N PRO A 219 30.17 -3.89 -28.35
CA PRO A 219 31.16 -2.90 -27.96
C PRO A 219 31.22 -1.74 -28.95
N SER A 220 31.90 -0.65 -28.57
CA SER A 220 32.29 0.43 -29.47
C SER A 220 33.78 0.72 -29.35
N ARG A 221 34.32 1.46 -30.31
CA ARG A 221 35.66 2.06 -30.22
C ARG A 221 35.63 3.46 -29.60
N ASP A 222 34.44 4.05 -29.42
CA ASP A 222 34.28 5.38 -28.81
C ASP A 222 34.18 5.27 -27.28
N PRO A 223 35.22 5.71 -26.53
CA PRO A 223 35.23 5.63 -25.07
C PRO A 223 34.09 6.41 -24.41
N ASN A 224 33.58 7.46 -25.06
CA ASN A 224 32.49 8.27 -24.52
C ASN A 224 31.16 7.52 -24.50
N LYS A 225 31.05 6.38 -25.19
CA LYS A 225 29.83 5.55 -25.22
C LYS A 225 29.88 4.37 -24.25
N PHE A 226 30.99 4.18 -23.55
CA PHE A 226 31.18 3.00 -22.71
C PHE A 226 30.23 2.97 -21.51
N VAL A 227 29.70 1.78 -21.28
CA VAL A 227 28.98 1.38 -20.08
C VAL A 227 29.57 0.04 -19.65
N TYR A 228 30.04 -0.03 -18.41
CA TYR A 228 30.48 -1.27 -17.79
C TYR A 228 29.24 -2.13 -17.49
N LEU A 229 29.20 -3.34 -18.02
CA LEU A 229 28.18 -4.34 -17.70
C LEU A 229 28.84 -5.51 -16.97
N TYR A 230 28.08 -6.15 -16.09
CA TYR A 230 28.51 -7.32 -15.31
C TYR A 230 27.82 -8.56 -15.84
N ASP A 231 28.57 -9.63 -16.02
CA ASP A 231 28.00 -10.94 -16.31
C ASP A 231 27.48 -11.64 -15.03
N SER A 232 26.99 -12.88 -15.16
CA SER A 232 26.49 -13.67 -14.02
C SER A 232 27.57 -14.03 -12.98
N ASN A 233 28.85 -13.95 -13.35
CA ASN A 233 29.98 -14.23 -12.47
C ASN A 233 30.54 -12.96 -11.81
N GLY A 234 30.07 -11.78 -12.22
CA GLY A 234 30.52 -10.48 -11.72
C GLY A 234 31.68 -9.87 -12.50
N ASP A 235 32.06 -10.43 -13.65
CA ASP A 235 33.11 -9.91 -14.50
C ASP A 235 32.64 -8.68 -15.29
N LYS A 236 33.49 -7.64 -15.37
CA LYS A 236 33.15 -6.36 -15.99
C LYS A 236 33.63 -6.28 -17.44
N HIS A 237 32.75 -5.89 -18.34
CA HIS A 237 33.07 -5.68 -19.75
C HIS A 237 32.50 -4.36 -20.28
N ASN A 238 33.19 -3.78 -21.27
CA ASN A 238 32.78 -2.52 -21.88
C ASN A 238 31.85 -2.75 -23.07
N PHE A 239 30.66 -2.18 -22.98
CA PHE A 239 29.69 -2.18 -24.08
C PHE A 239 29.21 -0.77 -24.39
N SER A 240 28.55 -0.61 -25.53
CA SER A 240 28.01 0.68 -25.94
C SER A 240 26.62 0.58 -26.53
N TYR A 241 26.28 -0.54 -27.15
CA TYR A 241 25.00 -0.73 -27.82
C TYR A 241 24.30 -2.00 -27.36
N ILE A 242 22.98 -1.98 -27.43
CA ILE A 242 22.09 -3.14 -27.35
C ILE A 242 21.71 -3.49 -28.79
N SER A 243 21.95 -4.75 -29.19
CA SER A 243 21.59 -5.29 -30.50
C SER A 243 20.14 -5.77 -30.49
N PHE A 244 19.41 -5.49 -31.56
CA PHE A 244 18.08 -6.02 -31.83
C PHE A 244 18.08 -7.25 -32.75
N ILE A 245 19.22 -7.51 -33.41
CA ILE A 245 19.45 -8.71 -34.23
C ILE A 245 19.79 -9.87 -33.29
N SER A 246 19.03 -10.96 -33.40
CA SER A 246 19.35 -12.27 -32.81
C SER A 246 20.62 -12.83 -33.43
#